data_AF-A0A2I7N9F2-F1
#
_entry.id   AF-A0A2I7N9F2-F1
#
_cell.length_a   1.000
_cell.length_b   1.000
_cell.length_c   1.000
_cell.angle_alpha   90.00
_cell.angle_beta   90.00
_cell.angle_gamma   90.00
#
_symmetry.space_group_name_H-M   'P 1'
#
loop_
_entity.id
_entity.type
_entity.pdbx_description
1 polymer ?
#
loop_
_entity_poly.entity_id
_entity_poly.type
_entity_poly.pdbx_seq_one_letter_code
_entity_poly.pdbx_strand_id
1 'polypeptide(L)'
;MRYVEYREKIDAIGRKVKAAMAYPVIVLVVSTVVLGIVLGFVVPQFQKIFSSVGAKLPTPTLIVIAASDAVIHYWWLFIAGGVGLFFLFRFMYRNFPRFRFFCDSSIFRVPLFGELAQKSLISRWTRTLSLLFAAGVPLNEALHSIALLVNNYLYGAATLNIQKDVESGSSLYGAMLVTDIFPSMVNQMIAVGEEAGSLEYLLQSIADYYDQEVEMVIETLLSLIEPATIVILGSVLGSIIIAIYLPLFNLGNVVG
;
A
#
# COMPACT_ATOMS: atom_id res chain seq x y z
N MET A 1 -10.44 16.06 24.54
CA MET A 1 -8.96 15.96 24.44
C MET A 1 -8.54 14.74 23.63
N ARG A 2 -8.94 13.51 23.97
CA ARG A 2 -8.56 12.26 23.26
C ARG A 2 -8.77 12.24 21.73
N TYR A 3 -9.87 12.79 21.21
CA TYR A 3 -10.11 12.88 19.76
C TYR A 3 -9.12 13.81 19.05
N VAL A 4 -8.67 14.88 19.73
CA VAL A 4 -7.71 15.85 19.19
C VAL A 4 -6.33 15.19 19.06
N GLU A 5 -5.87 14.49 20.12
CA GLU A 5 -4.61 13.73 20.08
C GLU A 5 -4.60 12.68 18.96
N TYR A 6 -5.70 11.96 18.76
CA TYR A 6 -5.82 10.99 17.67
C TYR A 6 -5.75 11.65 16.29
N ARG A 7 -6.41 12.81 16.11
CA ARG A 7 -6.34 13.59 14.87
C ARG A 7 -4.94 14.11 14.59
N GLU A 8 -4.25 14.62 15.62
CA GLU A 8 -2.87 15.08 15.52
C GLU A 8 -1.92 13.95 15.09
N LYS A 9 -2.09 12.73 15.62
CA LYS A 9 -1.34 11.54 15.18
C LYS A 9 -1.58 11.21 13.71
N ILE A 10 -2.84 11.21 13.25
CA ILE A 10 -3.16 10.97 11.83
C ILE A 10 -2.49 12.02 10.93
N ASP A 11 -2.58 13.30 11.31
CA ASP A 11 -1.97 14.38 10.53
C ASP A 11 -0.44 14.29 10.52
N ALA A 12 0.17 13.89 11.64
CA ALA A 12 1.61 13.63 11.71
C ALA A 12 2.03 12.49 10.78
N ILE A 13 1.29 11.37 10.76
CA ILE A 13 1.52 10.26 9.83
C ILE A 13 1.38 10.75 8.38
N GLY A 14 0.34 11.51 8.08
CA GLY A 14 0.12 12.07 6.74
C GLY A 14 1.28 12.96 6.28
N ARG A 15 1.85 13.77 7.19
CA ARG A 15 3.05 14.58 6.90
C ARG A 15 4.29 13.70 6.69
N LYS A 16 4.51 12.68 7.52
CA LYS A 16 5.61 11.70 7.35
C LYS A 16 5.55 11.01 5.98
N VAL A 17 4.36 10.54 5.59
CA VAL A 17 4.14 9.90 4.28
C VAL A 17 4.41 10.86 3.13
N LYS A 18 3.88 12.10 3.18
CA LYS A 18 4.13 13.10 2.14
C LYS A 18 5.62 13.45 2.01
N ALA A 19 6.32 13.57 3.13
CA ALA A 19 7.76 13.86 3.14
C ALA A 19 8.57 12.69 2.55
N ALA A 20 8.27 11.45 2.94
CA ALA A 20 8.94 10.26 2.43
C ALA A 20 8.71 10.06 0.91
N MET A 21 7.55 10.46 0.39
CA MET A 21 7.24 10.40 -1.04
C MET A 21 7.93 11.48 -1.89
N ALA A 22 8.46 12.55 -1.28
CA ALA A 22 9.10 13.63 -2.03
C ALA A 22 10.33 13.14 -2.80
N TYR A 23 11.18 12.33 -2.16
CA TYR A 23 12.40 11.80 -2.78
C TYR A 23 12.10 10.90 -4.00
N PRO A 24 11.25 9.84 -3.91
CA PRO A 24 10.89 9.04 -5.07
C PRO A 24 10.27 9.83 -6.21
N VAL A 25 9.40 10.80 -5.90
CA VAL A 25 8.76 11.64 -6.91
C VAL A 25 9.80 12.47 -7.67
N ILE A 26 10.72 13.11 -6.96
CA ILE A 26 11.81 13.88 -7.58
C ILE A 26 12.67 12.97 -8.45
N VAL A 27 13.08 11.81 -7.94
CA VAL A 27 13.92 10.86 -8.68
C VAL A 27 13.19 10.32 -9.92
N LEU A 28 11.91 10.01 -9.81
CA LEU A 28 11.09 9.55 -10.94
C LEU A 28 10.93 10.64 -12.01
N VAL A 29 10.71 11.89 -11.61
CA VAL A 29 10.65 13.03 -12.53
C VAL A 29 11.99 13.22 -13.23
N VAL A 30 13.10 13.27 -12.49
CA VAL A 30 14.44 13.45 -13.04
C VAL A 30 14.81 12.30 -13.96
N SER A 31 14.58 11.05 -13.55
CA SER A 31 14.87 9.88 -14.38
C SER A 31 14.02 9.84 -15.65
N THR A 32 12.75 10.25 -15.60
CA THR A 32 11.90 10.38 -16.79
C THR A 32 12.42 11.43 -17.75
N VAL A 33 12.89 12.58 -17.24
CA VAL A 33 13.51 13.63 -18.07
C VAL A 33 14.80 13.14 -18.72
N VAL A 34 15.69 12.50 -17.95
CA VAL A 34 16.94 11.92 -18.46
C VAL A 34 16.65 10.86 -19.53
N LEU A 35 15.70 9.96 -19.26
CA LEU A 35 15.25 8.95 -20.23
C LEU A 35 14.71 9.60 -21.50
N GLY A 36 13.88 10.63 -21.38
CA GLY A 36 13.34 11.39 -22.51
C GLY A 36 14.43 12.04 -23.37
N ILE A 37 15.47 12.61 -22.75
CA ILE A 37 16.61 13.19 -23.48
C ILE A 37 17.41 12.11 -24.21
N VAL A 38 17.72 11.00 -23.54
CA VAL A 38 18.47 9.88 -24.14
C VAL A 38 17.72 9.30 -25.34
N LEU A 39 16.43 9.03 -25.17
CA LEU A 39 15.59 8.47 -26.22
C LEU A 39 15.35 9.45 -27.37
N GLY A 40 15.13 10.75 -27.07
CA GLY A 40 14.83 11.76 -28.09
C GLY A 40 16.04 12.29 -28.86
N PHE A 41 17.22 12.35 -28.23
CA PHE A 41 18.41 12.95 -28.86
C PHE A 41 19.54 11.95 -29.07
N VAL A 42 19.85 11.12 -28.07
CA VAL A 42 21.06 10.27 -28.10
C VAL A 42 20.84 9.06 -29.02
N VAL A 43 19.73 8.33 -28.83
CA VAL A 43 19.43 7.12 -29.62
C VAL A 43 19.32 7.42 -31.13
N PRO A 44 18.64 8.48 -31.61
CA PRO A 44 18.54 8.78 -33.03
C PRO A 44 19.88 9.17 -33.67
N GLN A 45 20.78 9.80 -32.92
CA GLN A 45 22.14 10.09 -33.42
C GLN A 45 22.93 8.80 -33.65
N PHE A 46 22.81 7.81 -32.77
CA PHE A 46 23.42 6.49 -32.98
C PHE A 46 22.81 5.76 -34.18
N GLN A 47 21.50 5.83 -34.40
CA GLN A 47 20.87 5.24 -35.60
C GLN A 47 21.47 5.79 -36.89
N LYS A 48 21.70 7.11 -36.97
CA LYS A 48 22.32 7.76 -38.14
C LYS A 48 23.72 7.22 -38.40
N ILE A 49 24.54 7.08 -37.36
CA ILE A 49 25.92 6.55 -37.46
C ILE A 49 25.91 5.09 -37.94
N PHE A 50 25.03 4.25 -37.39
CA PHE A 50 24.91 2.85 -37.83
C PHE A 50 24.46 2.74 -39.29
N SER A 51 23.50 3.57 -39.70
CA SER A 51 23.02 3.60 -41.08
C SER A 51 24.09 4.03 -42.09
N SER A 52 25.03 4.90 -41.69
CA SER A 52 26.13 5.34 -42.57
C SER A 52 27.26 4.32 -42.71
N VAL A 53 27.43 3.42 -41.74
CA VAL A 53 28.45 2.35 -41.76
C VAL A 53 27.89 1.05 -42.35
N GLY A 54 26.59 0.99 -42.68
CA GLY A 54 25.94 -0.20 -43.25
C GLY A 54 25.74 -1.34 -42.24
N ALA A 55 25.94 -1.08 -40.95
CA ALA A 55 25.80 -2.06 -39.88
C ALA A 55 24.34 -2.13 -39.39
N LYS A 56 23.82 -3.34 -39.14
CA LYS A 56 22.49 -3.51 -38.54
C LYS A 56 22.55 -3.19 -37.04
N LEU A 57 21.55 -2.45 -36.56
CA LEU A 57 21.41 -2.16 -35.14
C LEU A 57 21.19 -3.47 -34.35
N PRO A 58 21.85 -3.65 -33.19
CA PRO A 58 21.60 -4.77 -32.31
C PRO A 58 20.14 -4.82 -31.81
N THR A 59 19.64 -6.02 -31.52
CA THR A 59 18.26 -6.28 -31.07
C THR A 59 17.85 -5.48 -29.83
N PRO A 60 18.68 -5.34 -28.78
CA PRO A 60 18.33 -4.52 -27.61
C PRO A 60 18.08 -3.05 -27.97
N THR A 61 18.84 -2.50 -28.90
CA THR A 61 18.71 -1.11 -29.36
C THR A 61 17.40 -0.91 -30.13
N LEU A 62 17.01 -1.89 -30.95
CA LEU A 62 15.72 -1.87 -31.68
C LEU A 62 14.51 -1.89 -30.73
N ILE A 63 14.57 -2.64 -29.63
CA ILE A 63 13.52 -2.66 -28.61
C ILE A 63 13.40 -1.28 -27.95
N VAL A 64 14.53 -0.65 -27.63
CA VAL A 64 14.56 0.69 -27.01
C VAL A 64 14.00 1.75 -27.96
N ILE A 65 14.33 1.68 -29.26
CA ILE A 65 13.77 2.57 -30.29
C ILE A 65 12.26 2.38 -30.43
N ALA A 66 11.79 1.13 -30.53
CA ALA A 66 10.36 0.84 -30.63
C ALA A 66 9.58 1.28 -29.38
N ALA A 67 10.16 1.10 -28.20
CA ALA A 67 9.60 1.60 -26.95
C ALA A 67 9.58 3.13 -26.90
N SER A 68 10.64 3.79 -27.38
CA SER A 68 10.72 5.26 -27.49
C SER A 68 9.63 5.83 -28.37
N ASP A 69 9.46 5.30 -29.59
CA ASP A 69 8.42 5.77 -30.51
C ASP A 69 7.02 5.56 -29.94
N ALA A 70 6.80 4.43 -29.27
CA ALA A 70 5.52 4.15 -28.60
C ALA A 70 5.24 5.14 -27.44
N VAL A 71 6.24 5.45 -26.62
CA VAL A 71 6.09 6.38 -25.50
C VAL A 71 5.88 7.81 -25.99
N ILE A 72 6.68 8.29 -26.95
CA ILE A 72 6.56 9.65 -27.47
C ILE A 72 5.22 9.86 -28.19
N HIS A 73 4.75 8.87 -28.95
CA HIS A 73 3.52 9.00 -29.74
C HIS A 73 2.23 8.70 -28.94
N TYR A 74 2.28 7.76 -27.99
CA TYR A 74 1.09 7.28 -27.26
C TYR A 74 1.08 7.62 -25.75
N TRP A 75 1.91 8.56 -25.28
CA TRP A 75 1.93 8.96 -23.87
C TRP A 75 0.55 9.29 -23.28
N TRP A 76 -0.32 9.92 -24.07
CA TRP A 76 -1.70 10.27 -23.70
C TRP A 76 -2.59 9.04 -23.47
N LEU A 77 -2.38 7.94 -24.20
CA LEU A 77 -3.08 6.66 -23.98
C LEU A 77 -2.67 6.00 -22.66
N PHE A 78 -1.41 6.14 -22.24
CA PHE A 78 -0.98 5.62 -20.93
C PHE A 78 -1.64 6.38 -19.78
N ILE A 79 -1.75 7.72 -19.88
CA ILE A 79 -2.46 8.54 -18.89
C ILE A 79 -3.95 8.22 -18.90
N ALA A 80 -4.59 8.19 -20.08
CA ALA A 80 -6.00 7.87 -20.22
C ALA A 80 -6.32 6.44 -19.73
N GLY A 81 -5.44 5.48 -20.03
CA GLY A 81 -5.54 4.09 -19.58
C GLY A 81 -5.41 3.97 -18.07
N GLY A 82 -4.45 4.68 -17.44
CA GLY A 82 -4.28 4.69 -15.99
C GLY A 82 -5.48 5.31 -15.25
N VAL A 83 -5.99 6.43 -15.74
CA VAL A 83 -7.20 7.06 -15.22
C VAL A 83 -8.40 6.13 -15.41
N GLY A 84 -8.54 5.52 -16.59
CA GLY A 84 -9.57 4.52 -16.87
C GLY A 84 -9.51 3.33 -15.93
N LEU A 85 -8.33 2.77 -15.69
CA LEU A 85 -8.09 1.68 -14.75
C LEU A 85 -8.43 2.08 -13.31
N PHE A 86 -8.09 3.29 -12.89
CA PHE A 86 -8.44 3.80 -11.56
C PHE A 86 -9.95 3.88 -11.38
N PHE A 87 -10.67 4.46 -12.33
CA PHE A 87 -12.13 4.53 -12.28
C PHE A 87 -12.78 3.15 -12.38
N LEU A 88 -12.26 2.27 -13.23
CA LEU A 88 -12.75 0.90 -13.39
C LEU A 88 -12.53 0.07 -12.12
N PHE A 89 -11.35 0.17 -11.52
CA PHE A 89 -11.02 -0.47 -10.25
C PHE A 89 -11.93 0.05 -9.13
N ARG A 90 -12.11 1.37 -9.02
CA ARG A 90 -13.00 1.99 -8.03
C ARG A 90 -14.47 1.61 -8.26
N PHE A 91 -14.90 1.52 -9.50
CA PHE A 91 -16.22 1.03 -9.88
C PHE A 91 -16.39 -0.43 -9.49
N MET A 92 -15.42 -1.29 -9.80
CA MET A 92 -15.49 -2.71 -9.45
C MET A 92 -15.49 -2.93 -7.93
N TYR A 93 -14.64 -2.22 -7.20
CA TYR A 93 -14.55 -2.31 -5.74
C TYR A 93 -15.86 -1.89 -5.05
N ARG A 94 -16.56 -0.89 -5.59
CA ARG A 94 -17.82 -0.41 -5.00
C ARG A 94 -19.03 -1.26 -5.38
N ASN A 95 -19.06 -1.82 -6.59
CA ASN A 95 -20.25 -2.51 -7.11
C ASN A 95 -20.22 -4.03 -6.94
N PHE A 96 -19.05 -4.67 -6.78
CA PHE A 96 -18.95 -6.12 -6.70
C PHE A 96 -18.44 -6.60 -5.33
N PRO A 97 -19.32 -7.12 -4.46
CA PRO A 97 -18.95 -7.68 -3.15
C PRO A 97 -17.91 -8.81 -3.25
N ARG A 98 -17.96 -9.64 -4.31
CA ARG A 98 -16.97 -10.68 -4.58
C ARG A 98 -15.59 -10.14 -4.92
N PHE A 99 -15.52 -9.04 -5.68
CA PHE A 99 -14.25 -8.40 -6.02
C PHE A 99 -13.66 -7.72 -4.80
N ARG A 100 -14.49 -7.05 -3.99
CA ARG A 100 -14.10 -6.53 -2.68
C ARG A 100 -13.55 -7.63 -1.77
N PHE A 101 -14.23 -8.78 -1.67
CA PHE A 101 -13.75 -9.93 -0.90
C PHE A 101 -12.40 -10.45 -1.41
N PHE A 102 -12.22 -10.55 -2.72
CA PHE A 102 -10.96 -10.99 -3.31
C PHE A 102 -9.82 -10.00 -3.04
N CYS A 103 -10.06 -8.69 -3.18
CA CYS A 103 -9.10 -7.65 -2.83
C CYS A 103 -8.77 -7.63 -1.34
N ASP A 104 -9.80 -7.68 -0.48
CA ASP A 104 -9.66 -7.70 0.97
C ASP A 104 -8.92 -8.97 1.43
N SER A 105 -9.09 -10.12 0.77
CA SER A 105 -8.32 -11.34 1.07
C SER A 105 -6.90 -11.31 0.48
N SER A 106 -6.71 -10.68 -0.68
CA SER A 106 -5.42 -10.62 -1.37
C SER A 106 -4.46 -9.61 -0.73
N ILE A 107 -4.96 -8.53 -0.12
CA ILE A 107 -4.11 -7.55 0.57
C ILE A 107 -3.36 -8.19 1.75
N PHE A 108 -3.95 -9.20 2.40
CA PHE A 108 -3.31 -9.99 3.46
C PHE A 108 -2.20 -10.92 2.97
N ARG A 109 -2.09 -11.18 1.66
CA ARG A 109 -1.01 -12.01 1.09
C ARG A 109 0.26 -11.24 0.80
N VAL A 110 0.19 -9.91 0.79
CA VAL A 110 1.38 -9.07 0.64
C VAL A 110 1.95 -8.85 2.05
N PRO A 111 3.14 -9.37 2.39
CA PRO A 111 3.59 -9.52 3.78
C PRO A 111 3.45 -8.24 4.61
N LEU A 112 3.84 -7.10 4.05
CA LEU A 112 3.86 -5.81 4.77
C LEU A 112 2.51 -5.07 4.74
N PHE A 113 1.76 -5.14 3.63
CA PHE A 113 0.47 -4.47 3.52
C PHE A 113 -0.64 -5.23 4.27
N GLY A 114 -0.53 -6.55 4.35
CA GLY A 114 -1.43 -7.40 5.12
C GLY A 114 -1.32 -7.15 6.61
N GLU A 115 -0.09 -7.09 7.11
CA GLU A 115 0.20 -6.77 8.51
C GLU A 115 -0.30 -5.36 8.87
N LEU A 116 -0.05 -4.36 8.02
CA LEU A 116 -0.59 -3.00 8.18
C LEU A 116 -2.12 -3.00 8.24
N ALA A 117 -2.77 -3.69 7.29
CA ALA A 117 -4.23 -3.74 7.22
C ALA A 117 -4.83 -4.37 8.48
N GLN A 118 -4.27 -5.49 8.95
CA GLN A 118 -4.72 -6.17 10.15
C GLN A 118 -4.54 -5.30 11.40
N LYS A 119 -3.32 -4.80 11.65
CA LYS A 119 -3.03 -3.93 12.80
C LYS A 119 -3.89 -2.68 12.80
N SER A 120 -4.11 -2.08 11.62
CA SER A 120 -4.95 -0.90 11.46
C SER A 120 -6.43 -1.17 11.69
N LEU A 121 -6.93 -2.37 11.35
CA LEU A 121 -8.28 -2.79 11.66
C LEU A 121 -8.46 -3.00 13.16
N ILE A 122 -7.52 -3.67 13.82
CA ILE A 122 -7.55 -3.89 15.28
C ILE A 122 -7.49 -2.56 16.02
N SER A 123 -6.54 -1.66 15.69
CA SER A 123 -6.44 -0.34 16.34
C SER A 123 -7.72 0.48 16.19
N ARG A 124 -8.32 0.52 14.99
CA ARG A 124 -9.61 1.21 14.79
C ARG A 124 -10.75 0.56 15.57
N TRP A 125 -10.83 -0.77 15.59
CA TRP A 125 -11.86 -1.50 16.29
C TRP A 125 -11.80 -1.22 17.79
N THR A 126 -10.62 -1.39 18.41
CA THR A 126 -10.42 -1.19 19.86
C THR A 126 -10.53 0.27 20.27
N ARG A 127 -9.99 1.21 19.47
CA ARG A 127 -10.13 2.65 19.69
C ARG A 127 -11.59 3.06 19.66
N THR A 128 -12.36 2.60 18.66
CA THR A 128 -13.77 2.96 18.53
C THR A 128 -14.57 2.37 19.68
N LEU A 129 -14.32 1.12 20.05
CA LEU A 129 -14.99 0.49 21.18
C LEU A 129 -14.69 1.21 22.49
N SER A 130 -13.42 1.54 22.76
CA SER A 130 -13.01 2.31 23.95
C SER A 130 -13.72 3.67 24.02
N LEU A 131 -13.81 4.40 22.90
CA LEU A 131 -14.48 5.69 22.85
C LEU A 131 -15.99 5.60 23.10
N LEU A 132 -16.66 4.60 22.52
CA LEU A 132 -18.09 4.38 22.72
C LEU A 132 -18.39 3.94 24.16
N PHE A 133 -17.57 3.04 24.71
CA PHE A 133 -17.71 2.57 26.08
C PHE A 133 -17.47 3.70 27.10
N ALA A 134 -16.45 4.55 26.87
CA ALA A 134 -16.19 5.74 27.68
C ALA A 134 -17.32 6.79 27.58
N ALA A 135 -18.07 6.80 26.47
CA ALA A 135 -19.27 7.62 26.30
C ALA A 135 -20.53 7.03 26.95
N GLY A 136 -20.42 5.86 27.59
CA GLY A 136 -21.54 5.17 28.24
C GLY A 136 -22.46 4.42 27.27
N VAL A 137 -22.05 4.21 26.02
CA VAL A 137 -22.82 3.43 25.05
C VAL A 137 -22.81 1.96 25.47
N PRO A 138 -23.99 1.29 25.56
CA PRO A 138 -24.05 -0.13 25.89
C PRO A 138 -23.19 -0.98 24.94
N LEU A 139 -22.51 -2.00 25.46
CA LEU A 139 -21.59 -2.86 24.69
C LEU A 139 -22.24 -3.39 23.39
N ASN A 140 -23.49 -3.83 23.48
CA ASN A 140 -24.23 -4.34 22.32
C ASN A 140 -24.39 -3.30 21.20
N GLU A 141 -24.83 -2.08 21.54
CA GLU A 141 -24.98 -0.98 20.59
C GLU A 141 -23.63 -0.51 20.03
N ALA A 142 -22.59 -0.55 20.86
CA ALA A 142 -21.23 -0.23 20.44
C ALA A 142 -20.70 -1.23 19.40
N LEU A 143 -20.88 -2.54 19.64
CA LEU A 143 -20.50 -3.60 18.70
C LEU A 143 -21.27 -3.49 17.38
N HIS A 144 -22.57 -3.23 17.43
CA HIS A 144 -23.38 -2.99 16.23
C HIS A 144 -22.85 -1.80 15.41
N SER A 145 -22.56 -0.68 16.08
CA SER A 145 -22.03 0.52 15.43
C SER A 145 -20.68 0.27 14.78
N ILE A 146 -19.79 -0.46 15.46
CA ILE A 146 -18.46 -0.82 14.95
C ILE A 146 -18.57 -1.72 13.73
N ALA A 147 -19.47 -2.71 13.73
CA ALA A 147 -19.64 -3.60 12.59
C ALA A 147 -19.99 -2.86 11.29
N LEU A 148 -20.72 -1.74 11.38
CA LEU A 148 -21.09 -0.90 10.24
C LEU A 148 -19.96 0.08 9.83
N LEU A 149 -19.12 0.49 10.78
CA LEU A 149 -18.04 1.46 10.57
C LEU A 149 -16.72 0.80 10.12
N VAL A 150 -16.50 -0.45 10.50
CA VAL A 150 -15.28 -1.18 10.14
C VAL A 150 -15.30 -1.45 8.63
N ASN A 151 -14.38 -0.79 7.93
CA ASN A 151 -14.27 -0.87 6.48
C ASN A 151 -13.56 -2.15 6.02
N ASN A 152 -13.98 -3.30 6.54
CA ASN A 152 -13.51 -4.63 6.16
C ASN A 152 -14.61 -5.66 6.44
N TYR A 153 -14.94 -6.46 5.43
CA TYR A 153 -16.05 -7.41 5.52
C TYR A 153 -15.83 -8.49 6.59
N LEU A 154 -14.61 -9.03 6.70
CA LEU A 154 -14.28 -10.10 7.65
C LEU A 154 -14.46 -9.63 9.09
N TYR A 155 -13.88 -8.46 9.44
CA TYR A 155 -14.01 -7.89 10.78
C TYR A 155 -15.44 -7.41 11.07
N GLY A 156 -16.16 -6.86 10.10
CA GLY A 156 -17.56 -6.47 10.26
C GLY A 156 -18.46 -7.67 10.56
N ALA A 157 -18.33 -8.75 9.79
CA ALA A 157 -19.09 -9.99 9.99
C ALA A 157 -18.76 -10.66 11.33
N ALA A 158 -17.48 -10.74 11.69
CA ALA A 158 -17.05 -11.26 12.98
C ALA A 158 -17.58 -10.42 14.15
N THR A 159 -17.58 -9.09 14.03
CA THR A 159 -18.13 -8.19 15.06
C THR A 159 -19.64 -8.41 15.25
N LEU A 160 -20.40 -8.66 14.18
CA LEU A 160 -21.82 -9.01 14.30
C LEU A 160 -22.05 -10.38 14.96
N ASN A 161 -21.15 -11.35 14.74
CA ASN A 161 -21.24 -12.64 15.44
C ASN A 161 -20.91 -12.46 16.92
N ILE A 162 -19.87 -11.70 17.26
CA ILE A 162 -19.53 -11.36 18.64
C ILE A 162 -20.69 -10.66 19.33
N GLN A 163 -21.33 -9.70 18.64
CA GLN A 163 -22.51 -9.00 19.14
C GLN A 163 -23.61 -10.00 19.54
N LYS A 164 -23.98 -10.92 18.65
CA LYS A 164 -25.04 -11.92 18.90
C LYS A 164 -24.72 -12.83 20.07
N ASP A 165 -23.47 -13.28 20.18
CA ASP A 165 -23.04 -14.15 21.27
C ASP A 165 -23.12 -13.41 22.62
N VAL A 166 -22.70 -12.14 22.66
CA VAL A 166 -22.83 -11.28 23.84
C VAL A 166 -24.29 -11.00 24.19
N GLU A 167 -25.15 -10.73 23.19
CA GLU A 167 -26.60 -10.59 23.38
C GLU A 167 -27.24 -11.85 23.99
N SER A 168 -26.72 -13.03 23.64
CA SER A 168 -27.17 -14.32 24.19
C SER A 168 -26.66 -14.62 25.60
N GLY A 169 -25.82 -13.74 26.17
CA GLY A 169 -25.27 -13.87 27.52
C GLY A 169 -23.86 -14.46 27.61
N SER A 170 -23.17 -14.66 26.48
CA SER A 170 -21.75 -15.04 26.50
C SER A 170 -20.90 -13.85 26.94
N SER A 171 -19.76 -14.13 27.58
CA SER A 171 -18.75 -13.10 27.84
C SER A 171 -18.17 -12.58 26.52
N LEU A 172 -17.71 -11.32 26.52
CA LEU A 172 -17.07 -10.71 25.37
C LEU A 172 -15.83 -11.51 24.96
N TYR A 173 -15.01 -11.93 25.93
CA TYR A 173 -13.88 -12.81 25.67
C TYR A 173 -14.29 -14.12 24.99
N GLY A 174 -15.33 -14.78 25.49
CA GLY A 174 -15.84 -16.04 24.94
C GLY A 174 -16.29 -15.89 23.49
N ALA A 175 -17.04 -14.82 23.20
CA ALA A 175 -17.49 -14.50 21.85
C ALA A 175 -16.32 -14.20 20.89
N MET A 176 -15.30 -13.49 21.35
CA MET A 176 -14.13 -13.16 20.54
C MET A 176 -13.26 -14.38 20.23
N LEU A 177 -13.09 -15.29 21.19
CA LEU A 177 -12.37 -16.56 20.99
C LEU A 177 -12.96 -17.40 19.86
N VAL A 178 -14.30 -17.47 19.76
CA VAL A 178 -14.99 -18.27 18.74
C VAL A 178 -14.72 -17.74 17.34
N THR A 179 -14.59 -16.42 17.17
CA THR A 179 -14.35 -15.82 15.86
C THR A 179 -12.91 -15.97 15.35
N ASP A 180 -11.94 -16.16 16.25
CA ASP A 180 -10.51 -16.41 15.94
C ASP A 180 -9.87 -15.43 14.92
N ILE A 181 -10.37 -14.19 14.85
CA ILE A 181 -9.79 -13.14 13.99
C ILE A 181 -8.89 -12.17 14.75
N PHE A 182 -8.97 -12.16 16.09
CA PHE A 182 -8.21 -11.27 16.95
C PHE A 182 -6.99 -12.00 17.50
N PRO A 183 -5.80 -11.36 17.51
CA PRO A 183 -4.60 -11.95 18.10
C PRO A 183 -4.79 -12.28 19.58
N SER A 184 -4.06 -13.29 20.06
CA SER A 184 -4.14 -13.79 21.44
C SER A 184 -3.98 -12.69 22.50
N MET A 185 -3.09 -11.71 22.26
CA MET A 185 -2.89 -10.59 23.18
C MET A 185 -4.17 -9.74 23.36
N VAL A 186 -4.92 -9.48 22.28
CA VAL A 186 -6.20 -8.76 22.35
C VAL A 186 -7.21 -9.55 23.19
N ASN A 187 -7.35 -10.84 22.91
CA ASN A 187 -8.29 -11.71 23.62
C ASN A 187 -7.95 -11.79 25.12
N GLN A 188 -6.66 -11.92 25.46
CA GLN A 188 -6.20 -11.99 26.86
C GLN A 188 -6.43 -10.68 27.61
N MET A 189 -6.13 -9.53 27.00
CA MET A 189 -6.37 -8.24 27.65
C MET A 189 -7.86 -7.98 27.87
N ILE A 190 -8.72 -8.44 26.94
CA ILE A 190 -10.17 -8.34 27.12
C ILE A 190 -10.66 -9.26 28.24
N ALA A 191 -10.16 -10.50 28.34
CA ALA A 191 -10.48 -11.41 29.43
C ALA A 191 -10.17 -10.78 30.81
N VAL A 192 -8.95 -10.25 30.96
CA VAL A 192 -8.53 -9.59 32.21
C VAL A 192 -9.40 -8.36 32.50
N GLY A 193 -9.78 -7.59 31.48
CA GLY A 193 -10.58 -6.38 31.64
C GLY A 193 -12.03 -6.65 32.00
N GLU A 194 -12.58 -7.72 31.45
CA GLU A 194 -13.93 -8.20 31.73
C GLU A 194 -14.03 -8.75 33.17
N GLU A 195 -13.05 -9.55 33.61
CA GLU A 195 -12.98 -10.07 34.97
C GLU A 195 -12.72 -8.98 36.03
N ALA A 196 -11.84 -8.03 35.73
CA ALA A 196 -11.47 -6.96 36.65
C ALA A 196 -12.41 -5.73 36.59
N GLY A 197 -13.43 -5.74 35.72
CA GLY A 197 -14.32 -4.60 35.49
C GLY A 197 -13.61 -3.34 34.95
N SER A 198 -12.44 -3.52 34.32
CA SER A 198 -11.57 -2.45 33.81
C SER A 198 -11.46 -2.45 32.28
N LEU A 199 -12.51 -2.93 31.60
CA LEU A 199 -12.55 -3.10 30.14
C LEU A 199 -12.25 -1.80 29.38
N GLU A 200 -12.75 -0.63 29.83
CA GLU A 200 -12.45 0.66 29.19
C GLU A 200 -10.93 0.93 29.13
N TYR A 201 -10.24 0.74 30.26
CA TYR A 201 -8.82 0.99 30.39
C TYR A 201 -7.98 0.04 29.54
N LEU A 202 -8.33 -1.25 29.53
CA LEU A 202 -7.59 -2.24 28.74
C LEU A 202 -7.88 -2.08 27.25
N LEU A 203 -9.11 -1.76 26.83
CA LEU A 203 -9.39 -1.41 25.44
C LEU A 203 -8.58 -0.20 24.96
N GLN A 204 -8.42 0.80 25.83
CA GLN A 204 -7.57 1.96 25.53
C GLN A 204 -6.11 1.54 25.37
N SER A 205 -5.60 0.69 26.25
CA SER A 205 -4.22 0.20 26.19
C SER A 205 -3.95 -0.65 24.95
N ILE A 206 -4.91 -1.49 24.54
CA ILE A 206 -4.82 -2.24 23.27
C ILE A 206 -4.82 -1.27 22.09
N ALA A 207 -5.69 -0.25 22.10
CA ALA A 207 -5.75 0.75 21.03
C ALA A 207 -4.43 1.53 20.89
N ASP A 208 -3.86 1.97 22.02
CA ASP A 208 -2.58 2.70 22.04
C ASP A 208 -1.42 1.82 21.55
N TYR A 209 -1.39 0.54 21.95
CA TYR A 209 -0.40 -0.42 21.46
C TYR A 209 -0.51 -0.64 19.94
N TYR A 210 -1.70 -0.93 19.43
CA TYR A 210 -1.87 -1.19 17.99
C TYR A 210 -1.69 0.08 17.15
N ASP A 211 -1.94 1.28 17.68
CA ASP A 211 -1.59 2.53 16.99
C ASP A 211 -0.07 2.66 16.80
N GLN A 212 0.72 2.29 17.83
CA GLN A 212 2.19 2.26 17.71
C GLN A 212 2.65 1.20 16.72
N GLU A 213 2.06 0.00 16.75
CA GLU A 213 2.35 -1.06 15.79
C GLU A 213 2.03 -0.64 14.34
N VAL A 214 0.93 0.08 14.12
CA VAL A 214 0.59 0.67 12.81
C VAL A 214 1.64 1.68 12.39
N GLU A 215 2.08 2.56 13.30
CA GLU A 215 3.11 3.55 13.01
C GLU A 215 4.45 2.90 12.63
N MET A 216 4.87 1.85 13.35
CA MET A 216 6.09 1.10 13.05
C MET A 216 6.04 0.41 11.68
N VAL A 217 4.90 -0.19 11.31
CA VAL A 217 4.74 -0.81 9.98
C VAL A 217 4.75 0.26 8.89
N ILE A 218 4.14 1.42 9.12
CA ILE A 218 4.21 2.55 8.17
C ILE A 218 5.66 3.00 8.01
N GLU A 219 6.42 3.17 9.09
CA GLU A 219 7.83 3.57 9.02
C GLU A 219 8.68 2.53 8.27
N THR A 220 8.42 1.25 8.47
CA THR A 220 9.06 0.15 7.73
C THR A 220 8.72 0.20 6.24
N LEU A 221 7.46 0.45 5.89
CA LEU A 221 7.06 0.62 4.49
C LEU A 221 7.74 1.84 3.85
N LEU A 222 7.84 2.94 4.59
CA LEU A 222 8.49 4.15 4.11
C LEU A 222 10.00 3.97 3.95
N SER A 223 10.67 3.21 4.83
CA SER A 223 12.11 2.96 4.70
C SER A 223 12.45 2.05 3.51
N LEU A 224 11.53 1.18 3.10
CA LEU A 224 11.70 0.32 1.91
C LEU A 224 11.57 1.07 0.58
N ILE A 225 10.93 2.24 0.59
CA ILE A 225 10.79 3.08 -0.61
C ILE A 225 12.15 3.53 -1.14
N GLU A 226 13.11 3.83 -0.25
CA GLU A 226 14.45 4.29 -0.66
C GLU A 226 15.24 3.19 -1.40
N PRO A 227 15.46 1.98 -0.84
CA PRO A 227 16.08 0.87 -1.56
C PRO A 227 15.34 0.50 -2.84
N ALA A 228 14.01 0.49 -2.83
CA ALA A 228 13.21 0.19 -4.02
C ALA A 228 13.47 1.22 -5.14
N THR A 229 13.54 2.51 -4.78
CA THR A 229 13.84 3.59 -5.73
C THR A 229 15.23 3.43 -6.33
N ILE A 230 16.23 3.09 -5.53
CA ILE A 230 17.61 2.85 -5.99
C ILE A 230 17.66 1.67 -6.96
N VAL A 231 16.97 0.56 -6.64
CA VAL A 231 16.91 -0.62 -7.53
C VAL A 231 16.24 -0.28 -8.86
N ILE A 232 15.12 0.46 -8.83
CA ILE A 232 14.43 0.90 -10.04
C ILE A 232 15.35 1.80 -10.88
N LEU A 233 15.98 2.80 -10.25
CA LEU A 233 16.88 3.73 -10.93
C LEU A 233 18.10 3.02 -11.51
N GLY A 234 18.74 2.14 -10.75
CA GLY A 234 19.89 1.36 -11.19
C GLY A 234 19.53 0.44 -12.35
N SER A 235 18.33 -0.16 -12.33
CA SER A 235 17.83 -0.98 -13.45
C SER A 235 17.62 -0.15 -14.71
N VAL A 236 17.01 1.04 -14.58
CA VAL A 236 16.81 1.96 -15.71
C VAL A 236 18.16 2.43 -16.26
N LEU A 237 19.04 2.96 -15.43
CA LEU A 237 20.36 3.45 -15.86
C LEU A 237 21.23 2.34 -16.44
N GLY A 238 21.25 1.16 -15.81
CA GLY A 238 21.97 -0.02 -16.30
C GLY A 238 21.48 -0.45 -17.69
N SER A 239 20.15 -0.47 -17.90
CA SER A 239 19.58 -0.79 -19.21
C SER A 239 19.99 0.22 -20.29
N ILE A 240 20.05 1.52 -19.95
CA ILE A 240 20.49 2.59 -20.85
C ILE A 240 21.97 2.40 -21.22
N ILE A 241 22.83 2.15 -20.24
CA ILE A 241 24.26 1.93 -20.46
C ILE A 241 24.45 0.76 -21.43
N ILE A 242 23.80 -0.38 -21.17
CA ILE A 242 23.90 -1.55 -22.06
C ILE A 242 23.41 -1.20 -23.47
N ALA A 243 22.30 -0.48 -23.60
CA ALA A 243 21.74 -0.09 -24.89
C ALA A 243 22.67 0.82 -25.71
N ILE A 244 23.49 1.64 -25.05
CA ILE A 244 24.46 2.55 -25.70
C ILE A 244 25.79 1.84 -25.99
N TYR A 245 26.31 1.07 -25.05
CA TYR A 245 27.64 0.46 -25.17
C TYR A 245 27.69 -0.75 -26.11
N LEU A 246 26.63 -1.56 -26.15
CA LEU A 246 26.59 -2.76 -26.97
C LEU A 246 26.72 -2.46 -28.48
N PRO A 247 26.04 -1.44 -29.05
CA PRO A 247 26.31 -0.96 -30.40
C PRO A 247 27.77 -0.55 -30.62
N LEU A 248 28.35 0.19 -29.67
CA LEU A 248 29.74 0.66 -29.74
C LEU A 248 30.74 -0.52 -29.89
N PHE A 249 30.52 -1.60 -29.14
CA PHE A 249 31.31 -2.83 -29.25
C PHE A 249 31.17 -3.51 -30.62
N ASN A 250 29.96 -3.56 -31.17
CA ASN A 250 29.72 -4.20 -32.47
C ASN A 250 30.32 -3.39 -33.64
N LEU A 251 30.39 -2.06 -33.53
CA LEU A 251 31.11 -1.25 -34.53
C LEU A 251 32.61 -1.52 -34.51
N GLY A 252 33.21 -1.69 -33.33
CA GLY A 252 34.63 -2.03 -33.20
C GLY A 252 35.00 -3.36 -33.88
N ASN A 253 34.09 -4.34 -33.86
CA ASN A 253 34.28 -5.65 -34.49
C ASN A 253 34.04 -5.67 -36.01
N VAL A 254 33.47 -4.61 -36.58
CA VAL A 254 33.21 -4.50 -38.04
C VAL A 254 34.30 -3.66 -38.74
N VAL A 255 34.99 -2.81 -37.99
CA VAL A 255 36.03 -1.90 -38.50
C VAL A 255 37.46 -2.43 -38.25
N GLY A 256 37.62 -3.46 -37.41
CA GLY A 256 38.86 -4.23 -37.23
C GLY A 256 38.75 -5.63 -37.82
#